data_AF-A0A932R2V6-F1
#
_entry.id   AF-A0A932R2V6-F1
#
_cell.length_a   1.000
_cell.length_b   1.000
_cell.length_c   1.000
_cell.angle_alpha   90.00
_cell.angle_beta   90.00
_cell.angle_gamma   90.00
#
_symmetry.space_group_name_H-M   'P 1'
#
loop_
_entity.id
_entity.type
_entity.pdbx_description
1 polymer ?
#
loop_
_entity_poly.entity_id
_entity_poly.type
_entity_poly.pdbx_seq_one_letter_code
_entity_poly.pdbx_strand_id
1 'polypeptide(L)'
;MKLVRNRYKGVVFFGEPGSGKSTAANLLSKKIENSKLLEASLVLKYALCLNRLPKTKEQFITDADDSYKNDFIDREKARKIFLELTRKYSKTIVAESMNAIVDRKYSDRFVIIAGARALDAAKYYKLHNFLVVYLECKNCDLVERLKGRNKSDRGAREEIKHEDDIYQTKKIKKVADLVLDSSELVSESIAREILKYLQEKQVVECKRCINSNLNPAVSFDKKGHCNICQFYLENFDVKALGKEFEEFLKMKNRNEKYDVMVGISGGKDSTAILYTALELGFRPLAFTFDSGYYPGHTFGRAKEVAKKFSVDYQMINIQPYIRDLDRKCYGEMAEMYDEPESLELRQRFLNLYQEGRKHYSIKCKHMMPFVRTCQLCRRTVIRAYYAEALRNKVRVVILGVNEWAGLSGAELGSGKISAIRKLKPYKNKPAVYVVHLPFLLQRTIEDTKKILKNIGWEEPKGEDLVESNSNSCLIALAAETKAKNMLGFHPDTTRLAREVTVGFLTKDEAKRALKKIHTSKHSVRDVLKKARLI
;
A
#
# COMPACT_ATOMS: atom_id res chain seq x y z
N MET A 1 18.94 10.04 -20.38
CA MET A 1 18.40 10.51 -19.07
C MET A 1 18.23 9.30 -18.17
N LYS A 2 18.82 9.35 -16.96
CA LYS A 2 18.67 8.30 -15.95
C LYS A 2 17.41 8.55 -15.12
N LEU A 3 16.47 7.61 -15.14
CA LEU A 3 15.30 7.64 -14.26
C LEU A 3 15.70 7.01 -12.91
N VAL A 4 15.89 7.82 -11.87
CA VAL A 4 16.39 7.31 -10.57
C VAL A 4 15.29 6.64 -9.75
N ARG A 5 14.10 7.26 -9.65
CA ARG A 5 12.92 6.72 -8.94
C ARG A 5 11.65 7.23 -9.58
N ASN A 6 10.98 6.39 -10.36
CA ASN A 6 9.76 6.77 -11.08
C ASN A 6 8.53 6.10 -10.47
N ARG A 7 7.40 6.80 -10.47
CA ARG A 7 6.10 6.23 -10.09
C ARG A 7 5.54 5.31 -11.17
N TYR A 8 6.04 5.44 -12.40
CA TYR A 8 5.62 4.65 -13.54
C TYR A 8 6.61 3.51 -13.84
N LYS A 9 6.09 2.32 -14.18
CA LYS A 9 6.86 1.19 -14.73
C LYS A 9 7.34 1.47 -16.15
N GLY A 10 6.61 2.31 -16.87
CA GLY A 10 6.84 2.56 -18.28
C GLY A 10 5.89 3.59 -18.87
N VAL A 11 6.02 3.82 -20.17
CA VAL A 11 5.15 4.70 -20.97
C VAL A 11 4.40 3.86 -22.01
N VAL A 12 3.11 4.09 -22.17
CA VAL A 12 2.30 3.46 -23.23
C VAL A 12 1.71 4.53 -24.12
N PHE A 13 1.94 4.40 -25.42
CA PHE A 13 1.48 5.36 -26.43
C PHE A 13 0.13 4.95 -27.03
N PHE A 14 -0.81 5.88 -27.01
CA PHE A 14 -2.13 5.83 -27.64
C PHE A 14 -2.34 7.04 -28.56
N GLY A 15 -3.40 7.01 -29.37
CA GLY A 15 -3.69 8.03 -30.38
C GLY A 15 -4.28 7.45 -31.66
N GLU A 16 -4.78 8.31 -32.55
CA GLU A 16 -5.42 7.93 -33.81
C GLU A 16 -4.44 7.40 -34.88
N PRO A 17 -4.89 6.60 -35.86
CA PRO A 17 -4.03 6.10 -36.94
C PRO A 17 -3.32 7.24 -37.69
N GLY A 18 -1.99 7.27 -37.67
CA GLY A 18 -1.21 8.36 -38.28
C GLY A 18 -0.65 9.39 -37.29
N SER A 19 -1.01 9.31 -35.99
CA SER A 19 -0.51 10.24 -34.96
C SER A 19 0.96 10.10 -34.54
N GLY A 20 1.78 9.30 -35.25
CA GLY A 20 3.22 9.20 -34.98
C GLY A 20 3.64 8.39 -33.74
N LYS A 21 2.73 7.64 -33.10
CA LYS A 21 2.98 6.85 -31.87
C LYS A 21 4.27 6.02 -31.89
N SER A 22 4.47 5.18 -32.91
CA SER A 22 5.63 4.30 -32.99
C SER A 22 6.94 5.08 -33.17
N THR A 23 6.90 6.21 -33.87
CA THR A 23 8.06 7.10 -34.03
C THR A 23 8.42 7.76 -32.70
N ALA A 24 7.43 8.30 -31.99
CA ALA A 24 7.62 8.91 -30.67
C ALA A 24 8.15 7.89 -29.64
N ALA A 25 7.59 6.67 -29.63
CA ALA A 25 8.04 5.58 -28.74
C ALA A 25 9.51 5.17 -29.01
N ASN A 26 9.89 5.03 -30.28
CA ASN A 26 11.27 4.74 -30.67
C ASN A 26 12.26 5.84 -30.29
N LEU A 27 11.87 7.11 -30.43
CA LEU A 27 12.74 8.22 -30.03
C LEU A 27 12.86 8.32 -28.51
N LEU A 28 11.77 8.12 -27.77
CA LEU A 28 11.79 8.11 -26.31
C LEU A 28 12.70 7.00 -25.76
N SER A 29 12.68 5.81 -26.36
CA SER A 29 13.51 4.68 -25.90
C SER A 29 15.00 4.96 -26.03
N LYS A 30 15.41 5.68 -27.09
CA LYS A 30 16.80 6.13 -27.27
C LYS A 30 17.23 7.18 -26.23
N LYS A 31 16.29 7.90 -25.60
CA LYS A 31 16.60 8.97 -24.63
C LYS A 31 16.61 8.51 -23.17
N ILE A 32 15.96 7.40 -22.84
CA ILE A 32 15.89 6.86 -21.48
C ILE A 32 16.90 5.73 -21.33
N GLU A 33 17.80 5.90 -20.36
CA GLU A 33 18.79 4.89 -20.01
C GLU A 33 18.10 3.64 -19.42
N ASN A 34 18.60 2.46 -19.77
CA ASN A 34 18.03 1.16 -19.37
C ASN A 34 16.53 1.01 -19.71
N SER A 35 16.10 1.53 -20.87
CA SER A 35 14.74 1.34 -21.36
C SER A 35 14.60 0.14 -22.30
N LYS A 36 13.38 -0.37 -22.44
CA LYS A 36 13.04 -1.42 -23.41
C LYS A 36 11.77 -1.05 -24.18
N LEU A 37 11.89 -0.93 -25.50
CA LEU A 37 10.74 -0.79 -26.38
C LEU A 37 10.09 -2.15 -26.64
N LEU A 38 8.76 -2.21 -26.50
CA LEU A 38 7.92 -3.36 -26.79
C LEU A 38 6.77 -2.95 -27.71
N GLU A 39 6.32 -3.88 -28.55
CA GLU A 39 5.22 -3.69 -29.49
C GLU A 39 4.05 -4.60 -29.09
N ALA A 40 2.93 -4.00 -28.68
CA ALA A 40 1.76 -4.75 -28.22
C ALA A 40 1.15 -5.65 -29.30
N SER A 41 1.40 -5.35 -30.58
CA SER A 41 0.97 -6.18 -31.72
C SER A 41 1.62 -7.57 -31.73
N LEU A 42 2.75 -7.76 -31.05
CA LEU A 42 3.41 -9.08 -30.97
C LEU A 42 2.61 -10.09 -30.14
N VAL A 43 1.75 -9.65 -29.21
CA VAL A 43 0.80 -10.56 -28.52
C VAL A 43 -0.24 -11.10 -29.50
N LEU A 44 -0.71 -10.27 -30.44
CA LEU A 44 -1.63 -10.69 -31.49
C LEU A 44 -0.96 -11.69 -32.45
N LYS A 45 0.36 -11.58 -32.64
CA LYS A 45 1.14 -12.53 -33.43
C LYS A 45 1.13 -13.92 -32.85
N TYR A 46 1.38 -14.01 -31.54
CA TYR A 46 1.36 -15.29 -30.88
C TYR A 46 0.01 -16.01 -31.10
N ALA A 47 -1.11 -15.28 -30.99
CA ALA A 47 -2.43 -15.82 -31.26
C ALA A 47 -2.61 -16.36 -32.70
N LEU A 48 -1.98 -15.73 -33.72
CA LEU A 48 -2.01 -16.22 -35.11
C LEU A 48 -1.29 -17.54 -35.31
N CYS A 49 -0.22 -17.77 -34.55
CA CYS A 49 0.59 -18.97 -34.68
C CYS A 49 -0.06 -20.19 -34.00
N LEU A 50 -1.22 -20.01 -33.35
CA LEU A 50 -1.92 -21.09 -32.67
C LEU A 50 -3.01 -21.71 -33.55
N ASN A 51 -2.92 -23.03 -33.74
CA ASN A 51 -3.99 -23.81 -34.35
C ASN A 51 -5.31 -23.70 -33.57
N ARG A 52 -5.23 -23.57 -32.23
CA ARG A 52 -6.38 -23.32 -31.36
C ARG A 52 -5.95 -22.45 -30.20
N LEU A 53 -6.72 -21.39 -29.93
CA LEU A 53 -6.51 -20.53 -28.77
C LEU A 53 -6.66 -21.34 -27.46
N PRO A 54 -5.82 -21.09 -26.43
CA PRO A 54 -5.91 -21.71 -25.10
C PRO A 54 -7.30 -21.66 -24.45
N LYS A 55 -7.59 -22.56 -23.50
CA LYS A 55 -8.92 -22.60 -22.87
C LYS A 55 -9.13 -21.43 -21.92
N THR A 56 -8.11 -21.13 -21.12
CA THR A 56 -8.14 -20.09 -20.09
C THR A 56 -7.31 -18.89 -20.49
N LYS A 57 -7.70 -17.73 -19.96
CA LYS A 57 -6.98 -16.47 -20.14
C LYS A 57 -5.56 -16.51 -19.59
N GLU A 58 -5.38 -17.15 -18.44
CA GLU A 58 -4.11 -17.27 -17.71
C GLU A 58 -3.10 -18.10 -18.50
N GLN A 59 -3.58 -19.19 -19.11
CA GLN A 59 -2.79 -20.01 -20.02
C GLN A 59 -2.33 -19.19 -21.24
N PHE A 60 -3.24 -18.45 -21.88
CA PHE A 60 -2.86 -17.59 -23.00
C PHE A 60 -1.81 -16.53 -22.61
N ILE A 61 -1.96 -15.89 -21.45
CA ILE A 61 -0.98 -14.91 -20.96
C ILE A 61 0.40 -15.56 -20.78
N THR A 62 0.43 -16.79 -20.27
CA THR A 62 1.68 -17.52 -20.02
C THR A 62 2.35 -17.93 -21.33
N ASP A 63 1.60 -18.52 -22.26
CA ASP A 63 2.19 -19.01 -23.51
C ASP A 63 2.60 -17.86 -24.45
N ALA A 64 1.87 -16.73 -24.42
CA ALA A 64 2.20 -15.51 -25.16
C ALA A 64 3.52 -14.89 -24.71
N ASP A 65 3.85 -15.01 -23.42
CA ASP A 65 5.11 -14.57 -22.86
C ASP A 65 6.27 -15.33 -23.53
N ASP A 66 6.20 -16.66 -23.60
CA ASP A 66 7.28 -17.53 -24.09
C ASP A 66 7.60 -17.37 -25.58
N SER A 67 6.61 -16.95 -26.37
CA SER A 67 6.70 -16.92 -27.85
C SER A 67 7.07 -15.55 -28.44
N TYR A 68 7.43 -14.55 -27.62
CA TYR A 68 7.69 -13.18 -28.07
C TYR A 68 8.96 -13.08 -28.96
N LYS A 69 8.82 -13.24 -30.29
CA LYS A 69 9.87 -13.06 -31.31
C LYS A 69 9.41 -12.14 -32.46
N ASN A 70 10.32 -11.25 -32.88
CA ASN A 70 10.09 -10.19 -33.87
C ASN A 70 9.72 -10.74 -35.26
N ASP A 71 8.49 -10.52 -35.74
CA ASP A 71 8.19 -10.35 -37.18
C ASP A 71 6.98 -9.43 -37.34
N PHE A 72 6.81 -8.90 -38.56
CA PHE A 72 5.75 -7.98 -38.96
C PHE A 72 4.38 -8.67 -39.16
N ILE A 73 3.29 -7.96 -38.85
CA ILE A 73 1.90 -8.40 -39.05
C ILE A 73 1.10 -7.35 -39.82
N ASP A 74 0.26 -7.83 -40.72
CA ASP A 74 -0.75 -7.03 -41.40
C ASP A 74 -1.84 -6.50 -40.44
N ARG A 75 -2.25 -5.23 -40.63
CA ARG A 75 -3.18 -4.52 -39.73
C ARG A 75 -4.60 -5.09 -39.73
N GLU A 76 -5.09 -5.57 -40.87
CA GLU A 76 -6.44 -6.10 -40.97
C GLU A 76 -6.53 -7.45 -40.27
N LYS A 77 -5.51 -8.30 -40.47
CA LYS A 77 -5.34 -9.52 -39.69
C LYS A 77 -5.28 -9.22 -38.19
N ALA A 78 -4.45 -8.24 -37.77
CA ALA A 78 -4.35 -7.80 -36.38
C ALA A 78 -5.72 -7.42 -35.76
N ARG A 79 -6.57 -6.69 -36.51
CA ARG A 79 -7.91 -6.31 -36.07
C ARG A 79 -8.81 -7.51 -35.86
N LYS A 80 -8.85 -8.43 -36.82
CA LYS A 80 -9.67 -9.65 -36.74
C LYS A 80 -9.32 -10.49 -35.50
N ILE A 81 -8.03 -10.72 -35.27
CA ILE A 81 -7.55 -11.47 -34.09
C ILE A 81 -7.88 -10.73 -32.81
N PHE A 82 -7.72 -9.41 -32.77
CA PHE A 82 -8.08 -8.64 -31.59
C PHE A 82 -9.57 -8.83 -31.25
N LEU A 83 -10.45 -8.77 -32.24
CA LEU A 83 -11.88 -9.03 -32.04
C LEU A 83 -12.15 -10.47 -31.55
N GLU A 84 -11.45 -11.46 -32.10
CA GLU A 84 -11.55 -12.86 -31.64
C GLU A 84 -11.09 -13.03 -30.19
N LEU A 85 -9.93 -12.47 -29.82
CA LEU A 85 -9.37 -12.52 -28.47
C LEU A 85 -10.27 -11.79 -27.46
N THR A 86 -10.81 -10.64 -27.84
CA THR A 86 -11.69 -9.85 -26.94
C THR A 86 -13.06 -10.48 -26.75
N ARG A 87 -13.59 -11.19 -27.76
CA ARG A 87 -14.79 -12.03 -27.62
C ARG A 87 -14.53 -13.24 -26.71
N LYS A 88 -13.34 -13.83 -26.79
CA LYS A 88 -13.02 -15.05 -26.06
C LYS A 88 -12.61 -14.82 -24.60
N TYR A 89 -11.80 -13.80 -24.33
CA TYR A 89 -11.16 -13.60 -23.03
C TYR A 89 -11.59 -12.31 -22.34
N SER A 90 -11.09 -11.17 -22.82
CA SER A 90 -11.42 -9.85 -22.29
C SER A 90 -10.92 -8.75 -23.23
N LYS A 91 -11.48 -7.55 -23.10
CA LYS A 91 -11.03 -6.36 -23.85
C LYS A 91 -9.61 -5.91 -23.50
N THR A 92 -9.08 -6.37 -22.36
CA THR A 92 -7.77 -6.03 -21.80
C THR A 92 -6.70 -7.08 -22.06
N ILE A 93 -7.02 -8.23 -22.67
CA ILE A 93 -6.12 -9.38 -22.79
C ILE A 93 -4.73 -9.03 -23.34
N VAL A 94 -4.65 -8.18 -24.36
CA VAL A 94 -3.37 -7.71 -24.91
C VAL A 94 -2.58 -6.92 -23.88
N ALA A 95 -3.22 -6.00 -23.16
CA ALA A 95 -2.58 -5.18 -22.13
C ALA A 95 -2.11 -6.02 -20.94
N GLU A 96 -2.89 -7.03 -20.58
CA GLU A 96 -2.57 -7.99 -19.52
C GLU A 96 -1.36 -8.86 -19.88
N SER A 97 -1.36 -9.46 -21.08
CA SER A 97 -0.21 -10.21 -21.60
C SER A 97 1.04 -9.34 -21.65
N MET A 98 0.92 -8.08 -22.12
CA MET A 98 2.04 -7.15 -22.14
C MET A 98 2.56 -6.83 -20.74
N ASN A 99 1.68 -6.55 -19.77
CA ASN A 99 2.13 -6.29 -18.40
C ASN A 99 2.78 -7.53 -17.76
N ALA A 100 2.30 -8.74 -18.05
CA ALA A 100 2.93 -9.97 -17.58
C ALA A 100 4.35 -10.14 -18.13
N ILE A 101 4.57 -9.87 -19.43
CA ILE A 101 5.91 -9.85 -20.05
C ILE A 101 6.80 -8.82 -19.36
N VAL A 102 6.29 -7.62 -19.10
CA VAL A 102 7.03 -6.57 -18.38
C VAL A 102 7.45 -7.04 -16.99
N ASP A 103 6.50 -7.55 -16.20
CA ASP A 103 6.74 -7.95 -14.82
C ASP A 103 7.68 -9.17 -14.70
N ARG A 104 7.72 -10.06 -15.70
CA ARG A 104 8.56 -11.27 -15.68
C ARG A 104 9.94 -11.09 -16.34
N LYS A 105 10.00 -10.42 -17.49
CA LYS A 105 11.22 -10.33 -18.32
C LYS A 105 11.95 -8.99 -18.21
N TYR A 106 11.26 -7.94 -17.79
CA TYR A 106 11.77 -6.56 -17.84
C TYR A 106 11.48 -5.77 -16.56
N SER A 107 11.35 -6.44 -15.41
CA SER A 107 11.01 -5.81 -14.13
C SER A 107 12.05 -4.78 -13.64
N ASP A 108 13.28 -4.88 -14.14
CA ASP A 108 14.42 -4.01 -13.84
C ASP A 108 14.63 -2.89 -14.89
N ARG A 109 13.80 -2.86 -15.94
CA ARG A 109 13.93 -1.90 -17.07
C ARG A 109 12.74 -0.96 -17.13
N PHE A 110 12.96 0.25 -17.67
CA PHE A 110 11.86 1.17 -17.94
C PHE A 110 11.23 0.85 -19.30
N VAL A 111 9.96 0.42 -19.29
CA VAL A 111 9.35 -0.11 -20.52
C VAL A 111 8.64 0.98 -21.33
N ILE A 112 8.77 0.94 -22.65
CA ILE A 112 8.01 1.77 -23.56
C ILE A 112 7.17 0.84 -24.44
N ILE A 113 5.87 1.02 -24.44
CA ILE A 113 4.94 0.18 -25.20
C ILE A 113 4.35 1.00 -26.34
N ALA A 114 4.58 0.54 -27.56
CA ALA A 114 3.93 1.00 -28.78
C ALA A 114 2.87 -0.01 -29.24
N GLY A 115 2.05 0.39 -30.21
CA GLY A 115 1.03 -0.47 -30.80
C GLY A 115 -0.16 -0.80 -29.90
N ALA A 116 -0.24 -0.24 -28.69
CA ALA A 116 -1.38 -0.42 -27.79
C ALA A 116 -2.64 0.27 -28.34
N ARG A 117 -3.79 -0.35 -28.10
CA ARG A 117 -5.11 0.10 -28.58
C ARG A 117 -6.18 -0.24 -27.55
N ALA A 118 -7.36 0.33 -27.71
CA ALA A 118 -8.53 0.19 -26.86
C ALA A 118 -8.53 1.07 -25.59
N LEU A 119 -9.69 1.64 -25.27
CA LEU A 119 -9.93 2.38 -24.03
C LEU A 119 -9.70 1.52 -22.78
N ASP A 120 -10.15 0.26 -22.79
CA ASP A 120 -10.00 -0.63 -21.64
C ASP A 120 -8.53 -0.96 -21.37
N ALA A 121 -7.71 -1.09 -22.41
CA ALA A 121 -6.27 -1.24 -22.27
C ALA A 121 -5.62 0.01 -21.64
N ALA A 122 -6.00 1.21 -22.08
CA ALA A 122 -5.51 2.45 -21.49
C ALA A 122 -5.84 2.55 -20.00
N LYS A 123 -7.08 2.23 -19.61
CA LYS A 123 -7.49 2.17 -18.19
C LYS A 123 -6.67 1.13 -17.42
N TYR A 124 -6.47 -0.05 -17.99
CA TYR A 124 -5.68 -1.13 -17.40
C TYR A 124 -4.23 -0.70 -17.14
N TYR A 125 -3.56 -0.13 -18.15
CA TYR A 125 -2.17 0.33 -18.02
C TYR A 125 -2.03 1.41 -16.96
N LYS A 126 -2.97 2.36 -16.89
CA LYS A 126 -3.00 3.40 -15.85
C LYS A 126 -3.18 2.80 -14.45
N LEU A 127 -4.05 1.81 -14.31
CA LEU A 127 -4.24 1.06 -13.06
C LEU A 127 -2.95 0.34 -12.64
N HIS A 128 -2.16 -0.15 -13.60
CA HIS A 128 -0.90 -0.87 -13.39
C HIS A 128 0.34 0.03 -13.41
N ASN A 129 0.16 1.33 -13.15
CA ASN A 129 1.24 2.33 -13.03
C ASN A 129 2.08 2.50 -14.29
N PHE A 130 1.48 2.47 -15.48
CA PHE A 130 2.10 3.02 -16.67
C PHE A 130 1.64 4.46 -16.90
N LEU A 131 2.53 5.28 -17.47
CA LEU A 131 2.18 6.58 -18.00
C LEU A 131 1.43 6.40 -19.32
N VAL A 132 0.15 6.77 -19.36
CA VAL A 132 -0.66 6.71 -20.58
C VAL A 132 -0.52 8.04 -21.32
N VAL A 133 0.15 8.01 -22.47
CA VAL A 133 0.33 9.17 -23.35
C VAL A 133 -0.60 9.05 -24.54
N TYR A 134 -1.42 10.08 -24.80
CA TYR A 134 -2.26 10.17 -25.98
C TYR A 134 -1.69 11.20 -26.95
N LEU A 135 -1.34 10.78 -28.16
CA LEU A 135 -0.94 11.68 -29.24
C LEU A 135 -2.18 12.06 -30.06
N GLU A 136 -2.58 13.31 -29.92
CA GLU A 136 -3.59 13.96 -30.74
C GLU A 136 -2.97 14.45 -32.05
N CYS A 137 -3.76 14.52 -33.10
CA CYS A 137 -3.33 14.98 -34.42
C CYS A 137 -4.58 15.50 -35.12
N LYS A 138 -4.49 16.68 -35.75
CA LYS A 138 -5.60 17.26 -36.49
C LYS A 138 -6.02 16.29 -37.61
N ASN A 139 -7.33 16.21 -37.86
CA ASN A 139 -7.88 15.20 -38.77
C ASN A 139 -7.35 15.36 -40.21
N CYS A 140 -7.15 16.59 -40.67
CA CYS A 140 -6.50 16.88 -41.95
C CYS A 140 -5.11 16.23 -42.05
N ASP A 141 -4.29 16.39 -41.01
CA ASP A 141 -2.93 15.88 -40.97
C ASP A 141 -2.90 14.35 -40.83
N LEU A 142 -3.86 13.76 -40.11
CA LEU A 142 -4.03 12.30 -40.04
C LEU A 142 -4.30 11.73 -41.44
N VAL A 143 -5.23 12.34 -42.18
CA VAL A 143 -5.59 11.91 -43.53
C VAL A 143 -4.39 12.05 -44.48
N GLU A 144 -3.66 13.15 -44.45
CA GLU A 144 -2.44 13.33 -45.26
C GLU A 144 -1.34 12.31 -44.92
N ARG A 145 -1.07 12.07 -43.64
CA ARG A 145 -0.09 11.07 -43.19
C ARG A 145 -0.47 9.65 -43.54
N LEU A 146 -1.77 9.36 -43.66
CA LEU A 146 -2.28 8.07 -44.12
C LEU A 146 -2.26 7.95 -45.64
N LYS A 147 -2.47 9.04 -46.39
CA LYS A 147 -2.29 9.07 -47.85
C LYS A 147 -0.88 8.69 -48.27
N GLY A 148 0.13 9.18 -47.53
CA GLY A 148 1.53 8.78 -47.70
C GLY A 148 1.83 7.28 -47.48
N ARG A 149 0.81 6.47 -47.15
CA ARG A 149 0.87 5.00 -47.02
C ARG A 149 0.03 4.30 -48.10
N ASN A 150 -0.09 4.91 -49.28
CA ASN A 150 -0.89 4.43 -50.42
C ASN A 150 -2.39 4.30 -50.13
N LYS A 151 -2.98 5.22 -49.34
CA LYS A 151 -4.43 5.27 -49.09
C LYS A 151 -5.11 6.44 -49.79
N SER A 152 -6.34 6.22 -50.27
CA SER A 152 -7.21 7.30 -50.72
C SER A 152 -7.69 8.15 -49.54
N ASP A 153 -8.16 9.38 -49.80
CA ASP A 153 -8.77 10.25 -48.78
C ASP A 153 -9.91 9.54 -48.05
N ARG A 154 -10.80 8.92 -48.83
CA ARG A 154 -11.92 8.12 -48.33
C ARG A 154 -11.44 6.95 -47.46
N GLY A 155 -10.46 6.18 -47.94
CA GLY A 155 -9.92 5.05 -47.19
C GLY A 155 -9.21 5.44 -45.89
N ALA A 156 -8.57 6.62 -45.84
CA ALA A 156 -7.98 7.15 -44.63
C ALA A 156 -9.04 7.54 -43.58
N ARG A 157 -10.11 8.24 -44.00
CA ARG A 157 -11.23 8.62 -43.11
C ARG A 157 -11.98 7.41 -42.58
N GLU A 158 -12.23 6.42 -43.44
CA GLU A 158 -12.85 5.15 -43.05
C GLU A 158 -11.99 4.39 -42.03
N GLU A 159 -10.66 4.37 -42.19
CA GLU A 159 -9.76 3.76 -41.22
C GLU A 159 -9.85 4.42 -39.83
N ILE A 160 -9.82 5.76 -39.79
CA ILE A 160 -9.89 6.52 -38.54
C ILE A 160 -11.22 6.21 -37.82
N LYS A 161 -12.34 6.25 -38.57
CA LYS A 161 -13.67 5.95 -38.02
C LYS A 161 -13.74 4.52 -37.49
N HIS A 162 -13.30 3.55 -38.28
CA HIS A 162 -13.35 2.13 -37.90
C HIS A 162 -12.48 1.83 -36.67
N GLU A 163 -11.32 2.46 -36.53
CA GLU A 163 -10.53 2.30 -35.30
C GLU A 163 -11.20 2.95 -34.09
N ASP A 164 -11.88 4.09 -34.24
CA ASP A 164 -12.62 4.68 -33.14
C ASP A 164 -13.83 3.82 -32.74
N ASP A 165 -14.54 3.22 -33.70
CA ASP A 165 -15.68 2.34 -33.43
C ASP A 165 -15.26 1.07 -32.65
N ILE A 166 -14.12 0.46 -33.01
CA ILE A 166 -13.61 -0.74 -32.33
C ILE A 166 -12.94 -0.40 -30.99
N TYR A 167 -12.02 0.57 -31.00
CA TYR A 167 -11.10 0.80 -29.89
C TYR A 167 -11.51 1.97 -28.98
N GLN A 168 -12.53 2.76 -29.38
CA GLN A 168 -12.93 3.99 -28.69
C GLN A 168 -11.76 4.96 -28.50
N THR A 169 -10.93 5.07 -29.54
CA THR A 169 -9.64 5.77 -29.52
C THR A 169 -9.77 7.21 -29.01
N LYS A 170 -10.80 7.95 -29.44
CA LYS A 170 -11.01 9.34 -29.01
C LYS A 170 -11.31 9.47 -27.51
N LYS A 171 -11.96 8.46 -26.91
CA LYS A 171 -12.25 8.45 -25.47
C LYS A 171 -10.99 8.26 -24.63
N ILE A 172 -9.91 7.73 -25.21
CA ILE A 172 -8.63 7.54 -24.51
C ILE A 172 -8.04 8.88 -24.05
N LYS A 173 -8.25 9.96 -24.82
CA LYS A 173 -7.85 11.32 -24.46
C LYS A 173 -8.32 11.72 -23.04
N LYS A 174 -9.52 11.27 -22.63
CA LYS A 174 -10.10 11.60 -21.31
C LYS A 174 -9.45 10.85 -20.14
N VAL A 175 -8.78 9.73 -20.40
CA VAL A 175 -8.13 8.90 -19.35
C VAL A 175 -6.61 9.01 -19.36
N ALA A 176 -6.01 9.57 -20.41
CA ALA A 176 -4.57 9.76 -20.54
C ALA A 176 -4.00 10.61 -19.39
N ASP A 177 -2.76 10.34 -19.02
CA ASP A 177 -2.01 11.18 -18.07
C ASP A 177 -1.43 12.42 -18.76
N LEU A 178 -1.09 12.28 -20.04
CA LEU A 178 -0.52 13.34 -20.87
C LEU A 178 -1.12 13.28 -22.28
N VAL A 179 -1.59 14.41 -22.78
CA VAL A 179 -2.08 14.58 -24.15
C VAL A 179 -1.14 15.54 -24.87
N LEU A 180 -0.61 15.14 -26.03
CA LEU A 180 0.32 15.94 -26.82
C LEU A 180 -0.17 16.06 -28.25
N ASP A 181 -0.11 17.25 -28.82
CA ASP A 181 -0.47 17.49 -30.22
C ASP A 181 0.72 17.19 -31.14
N SER A 182 0.60 16.11 -31.92
CA SER A 182 1.59 15.67 -32.89
C SER A 182 1.49 16.37 -34.25
N SER A 183 0.50 17.23 -34.47
CA SER A 183 0.45 18.16 -35.60
C SER A 183 1.41 19.33 -35.42
N GLU A 184 1.58 19.78 -34.18
CA GLU A 184 2.38 20.96 -33.85
C GLU A 184 3.77 20.59 -33.33
N LEU A 185 3.89 19.42 -32.70
CA LEU A 185 5.15 18.94 -32.15
C LEU A 185 5.80 17.88 -33.05
N VAL A 186 7.05 18.14 -33.42
CA VAL A 186 7.93 17.09 -33.95
C VAL A 186 8.21 16.04 -32.87
N SER A 187 8.52 14.81 -33.29
CA SER A 187 8.68 13.68 -32.36
C SER A 187 9.77 13.90 -31.29
N GLU A 188 10.78 14.71 -31.61
CA GLU A 188 11.83 15.12 -30.68
C GLU A 188 11.28 16.01 -29.54
N SER A 189 10.34 16.89 -29.84
CA SER A 189 9.65 17.74 -28.84
C SER A 189 8.68 16.91 -27.99
N ILE A 190 7.95 15.97 -28.60
CA ILE A 190 7.11 15.01 -27.88
C ILE A 190 7.93 14.25 -26.83
N ALA A 191 9.09 13.71 -27.22
CA ALA A 191 9.95 12.99 -26.29
C ALA A 191 10.45 13.90 -25.16
N ARG A 192 10.80 15.17 -25.45
CA ARG A 192 11.20 16.16 -24.44
C ARG A 192 10.08 16.44 -23.42
N GLU A 193 8.85 16.66 -23.88
CA GLU A 193 7.71 16.90 -22.98
C GLU A 193 7.41 15.69 -22.08
N ILE A 194 7.49 14.46 -22.62
CA ILE A 194 7.33 13.25 -21.79
C ILE A 194 8.43 13.16 -20.74
N LEU A 195 9.70 13.43 -21.10
CA LEU A 195 10.81 13.41 -20.15
C LEU A 195 10.64 14.46 -19.05
N LYS A 196 10.19 15.67 -19.41
CA LYS A 196 9.86 16.73 -18.46
C LYS A 196 8.75 16.29 -17.50
N TYR A 197 7.66 15.71 -18.03
CA TYR A 197 6.57 15.17 -17.20
C TYR A 197 7.06 14.07 -16.25
N LEU A 198 7.93 13.16 -16.73
CA LEU A 198 8.51 12.10 -15.90
C LEU A 198 9.41 12.66 -14.78
N GLN A 199 10.16 13.73 -15.06
CA GLN A 199 10.97 14.43 -14.05
C GLN A 199 10.08 15.12 -13.00
N GLU A 200 9.04 15.83 -13.41
CA GLU A 200 8.08 16.48 -12.49
C GLU A 200 7.33 15.47 -11.60
N LYS A 201 7.12 14.24 -12.09
CA LYS A 201 6.45 13.16 -11.35
C LYS A 201 7.42 12.19 -10.67
N GLN A 202 8.68 12.57 -10.52
CA GLN A 202 9.68 11.74 -9.83
C GLN A 202 9.26 11.44 -8.39
N VAL A 203 9.56 10.22 -7.93
CA VAL A 203 9.30 9.83 -6.55
C VAL A 203 10.39 10.38 -5.65
N VAL A 204 9.99 11.25 -4.71
CA VAL A 204 10.86 11.83 -3.69
C VAL A 204 10.66 11.06 -2.40
N GLU A 205 11.76 10.56 -1.81
CA GLU A 205 11.76 9.86 -0.53
C GLU A 205 12.35 10.76 0.56
N CYS A 206 11.82 10.65 1.77
CA CYS A 206 12.31 11.37 2.94
C CYS A 206 13.78 11.04 3.23
N LYS A 207 14.59 12.03 3.59
CA LYS A 207 15.99 11.81 3.97
C LYS A 207 16.13 10.96 5.25
N ARG A 208 15.22 11.11 6.21
CA ARG A 208 15.21 10.33 7.47
C ARG A 208 14.53 8.96 7.39
N CYS A 209 13.28 8.88 6.91
CA CYS A 209 12.50 7.62 6.90
C CYS A 209 12.18 7.13 5.47
N ILE A 210 11.28 6.14 5.35
CA ILE A 210 10.88 5.52 4.08
C ILE A 210 9.59 6.11 3.44
N ASN A 211 9.04 7.20 4.00
CA ASN A 211 7.92 7.89 3.36
C ASN A 211 8.35 8.53 2.03
N SER A 212 7.44 8.55 1.06
CA SER A 212 7.62 9.23 -0.23
C SER A 212 6.41 10.07 -0.62
N ASN A 213 6.55 10.89 -1.66
CA ASN A 213 5.45 11.64 -2.27
C ASN A 213 4.39 10.76 -2.98
N LEU A 214 4.55 9.43 -2.96
CA LEU A 214 3.47 8.50 -3.33
C LEU A 214 2.36 8.47 -2.29
N ASN A 215 2.70 8.73 -1.02
CA ASN A 215 1.72 8.79 0.06
C ASN A 215 1.04 10.17 0.05
N PRO A 216 -0.27 10.26 -0.28
CA PRO A 216 -0.94 11.55 -0.44
C PRO A 216 -1.11 12.31 0.88
N ALA A 217 -0.81 11.70 2.03
CA ALA A 217 -0.80 12.35 3.34
C ALA A 217 0.58 12.86 3.77
N VAL A 218 1.58 12.78 2.88
CA VAL A 218 2.96 13.19 3.14
C VAL A 218 3.30 14.45 2.35
N SER A 219 3.81 15.46 3.05
CA SER A 219 4.43 16.65 2.47
C SER A 219 5.91 16.73 2.90
N PHE A 220 6.71 17.50 2.17
CA PHE A 220 8.16 17.62 2.39
C PHE A 220 8.55 19.06 2.70
N ASP A 221 9.49 19.24 3.63
CA ASP A 221 10.17 20.50 3.86
C ASP A 221 11.29 20.75 2.82
N LYS A 222 11.87 21.95 2.84
CA LYS A 222 13.02 22.30 1.98
C LYS A 222 14.28 21.47 2.26
N LYS A 223 14.37 20.83 3.43
CA LYS A 223 15.52 19.99 3.83
C LYS A 223 15.38 18.55 3.33
N GLY A 224 14.20 18.14 2.86
CA GLY A 224 13.88 16.80 2.38
C GLY A 224 13.33 15.86 3.45
N HIS A 225 12.80 16.38 4.56
CA HIS A 225 12.09 15.61 5.58
C HIS A 225 10.58 15.61 5.32
N CYS A 226 9.94 14.46 5.49
CA CYS A 226 8.48 14.42 5.50
C CYS A 226 7.90 15.10 6.75
N ASN A 227 6.67 15.60 6.67
CA ASN A 227 5.94 16.24 7.77
C ASN A 227 5.91 15.41 9.08
N ILE A 228 5.93 14.07 9.00
CA ILE A 228 6.00 13.21 10.20
C ILE A 228 7.40 13.26 10.85
N CYS A 229 8.47 13.21 10.06
CA CYS A 229 9.83 13.34 10.56
C CYS A 229 10.10 14.76 11.06
N GLN A 230 9.58 15.77 10.37
CA GLN A 230 9.66 17.16 10.80
C GLN A 230 9.03 17.32 12.19
N PHE A 231 7.78 16.87 12.35
CA PHE A 231 7.10 16.90 13.65
C PHE A 231 7.91 16.19 14.74
N TYR A 232 8.50 15.03 14.43
CA TYR A 232 9.38 14.34 15.37
C TYR A 232 10.60 15.15 15.76
N LEU A 233 11.34 15.68 14.79
CA LEU A 233 12.57 16.44 15.02
C LEU A 233 12.32 17.75 15.79
N GLU A 234 11.16 18.37 15.60
CA GLU A 234 10.79 19.62 16.28
C GLU A 234 10.29 19.40 17.72
N ASN A 235 9.70 18.24 18.01
CA ASN A 235 8.93 18.04 19.25
C ASN A 235 9.44 16.91 20.15
N PHE A 236 10.45 16.15 19.71
CA PHE A 236 11.05 15.10 20.52
C PHE A 236 12.12 15.69 21.46
N ASP A 237 11.97 15.42 22.75
CA ASP A 237 12.92 15.79 23.79
C ASP A 237 13.29 14.55 24.62
N VAL A 238 14.54 14.11 24.49
CA VAL A 238 15.06 12.95 25.22
C VAL A 238 15.06 13.17 26.75
N LYS A 239 15.23 14.42 27.22
CA LYS A 239 15.18 14.72 28.65
C LYS A 239 13.76 14.59 29.19
N ALA A 240 12.76 15.02 28.41
CA ALA A 240 11.36 14.81 28.76
C ALA A 240 11.01 13.32 28.82
N LEU A 241 11.52 12.52 27.87
CA LEU A 241 11.33 11.07 27.86
C LEU A 241 11.95 10.39 29.10
N GLY A 242 13.12 10.83 29.55
CA GLY A 242 13.74 10.36 30.79
C GLY A 242 12.86 10.63 32.01
N LYS A 243 12.25 11.82 32.10
CA LYS A 243 11.27 12.13 33.16
C LYS A 243 10.02 11.26 33.08
N GLU A 244 9.49 11.02 31.88
CA GLU A 244 8.36 10.10 31.68
C GLU A 244 8.70 8.68 32.17
N PHE A 245 9.95 8.24 31.98
CA PHE A 245 10.40 6.93 32.45
C PHE A 245 10.43 6.86 33.99
N GLU A 246 10.97 7.88 34.66
CA GLU A 246 10.94 7.98 36.11
C GLU A 246 9.51 8.00 36.67
N GLU A 247 8.61 8.76 36.05
CA GLU A 247 7.19 8.79 36.42
C GLU A 247 6.53 7.43 36.24
N PHE A 248 6.79 6.76 35.11
CA PHE A 248 6.29 5.41 34.84
C PHE A 248 6.73 4.41 35.92
N LEU A 249 7.99 4.44 36.36
CA LEU A 249 8.48 3.57 37.44
C LEU A 249 7.78 3.82 38.78
N LYS A 250 7.32 5.06 39.04
CA LYS A 250 6.55 5.43 40.24
C LYS A 250 5.09 4.96 40.19
N MET A 251 4.57 4.54 39.04
CA MET A 251 3.17 4.07 38.90
C MET A 251 2.94 2.63 39.40
N LYS A 252 3.95 1.97 39.97
CA LYS A 252 3.82 0.63 40.55
C LYS A 252 2.84 0.66 41.72
N ASN A 253 1.75 -0.10 41.61
CA ASN A 253 0.82 -0.32 42.71
C ASN A 253 1.17 -1.60 43.47
N ARG A 254 1.79 -1.45 44.65
CA ARG A 254 2.19 -2.60 45.48
C ARG A 254 1.03 -3.24 46.27
N ASN A 255 -0.12 -2.57 46.36
CA ASN A 255 -1.27 -3.01 47.16
C ASN A 255 -2.22 -3.96 46.43
N GLU A 256 -2.11 -4.06 45.10
CA GLU A 256 -2.95 -4.95 44.28
C GLU A 256 -2.16 -6.19 43.85
N LYS A 257 -2.84 -7.22 43.33
CA LYS A 257 -2.17 -8.42 42.76
C LYS A 257 -1.26 -8.05 41.58
N TYR A 258 -1.72 -7.13 40.74
CA TYR A 258 -1.01 -6.64 39.55
C TYR A 258 -0.85 -5.12 39.62
N ASP A 259 0.26 -4.60 39.12
CA ASP A 259 0.48 -3.15 38.96
C ASP A 259 0.35 -2.68 37.50
N VAL A 260 0.53 -3.59 36.54
CA VAL A 260 0.44 -3.32 35.10
C VAL A 260 -0.29 -4.43 34.37
N MET A 261 -0.89 -4.09 33.23
CA MET A 261 -1.33 -5.06 32.23
C MET A 261 -0.36 -5.01 31.05
N VAL A 262 0.02 -6.16 30.49
CA VAL A 262 0.97 -6.23 29.37
C VAL A 262 0.32 -6.92 28.19
N GLY A 263 0.18 -6.21 27.07
CA GLY A 263 -0.38 -6.78 25.84
C GLY A 263 0.64 -7.68 25.15
N ILE A 264 0.34 -8.99 25.06
CA ILE A 264 1.20 -9.98 24.42
C ILE A 264 0.53 -10.69 23.25
N SER A 265 1.29 -10.95 22.19
CA SER A 265 0.88 -11.78 21.04
C SER A 265 1.71 -13.04 20.88
N GLY A 266 2.77 -13.19 21.70
CA GLY A 266 3.81 -14.22 21.53
C GLY A 266 4.85 -13.88 20.46
N GLY A 267 4.65 -12.78 19.71
CA GLY A 267 5.64 -12.26 18.77
C GLY A 267 6.77 -11.50 19.47
N LYS A 268 7.86 -11.31 18.73
CA LYS A 268 9.16 -10.76 19.18
C LYS A 268 9.04 -9.55 20.13
N ASP A 269 8.28 -8.53 19.74
CA ASP A 269 8.28 -7.25 20.44
C ASP A 269 7.53 -7.40 21.77
N SER A 270 6.43 -8.15 21.72
CA SER A 270 5.55 -8.37 22.86
C SER A 270 6.17 -9.33 23.90
N THR A 271 7.00 -10.28 23.46
CA THR A 271 7.78 -11.14 24.36
C THR A 271 8.89 -10.33 25.03
N ALA A 272 9.64 -9.53 24.26
CA ALA A 272 10.73 -8.73 24.78
C ALA A 272 10.26 -7.67 25.78
N ILE A 273 9.09 -7.04 25.57
CA ILE A 273 8.54 -6.05 26.51
C ILE A 273 7.92 -6.69 27.76
N LEU A 274 7.37 -7.91 27.69
CA LEU A 274 6.95 -8.63 28.89
C LEU A 274 8.17 -8.93 29.78
N TYR A 275 9.24 -9.48 29.19
CA TYR A 275 10.50 -9.70 29.91
C TYR A 275 11.00 -8.41 30.56
N THR A 276 11.04 -7.31 29.80
CA THR A 276 11.50 -6.02 30.35
C THR A 276 10.61 -5.49 31.47
N ALA A 277 9.29 -5.67 31.41
CA ALA A 277 8.42 -5.26 32.51
C ALA A 277 8.78 -6.00 33.81
N LEU A 278 9.11 -7.29 33.72
CA LEU A 278 9.57 -8.09 34.86
C LEU A 278 10.92 -7.61 35.40
N GLU A 279 11.89 -7.34 34.51
CA GLU A 279 13.21 -6.81 34.89
C GLU A 279 13.11 -5.43 35.57
N LEU A 280 12.14 -4.62 35.15
CA LEU A 280 11.84 -3.34 35.79
C LEU A 280 11.10 -3.51 37.13
N GLY A 281 10.79 -4.74 37.56
CA GLY A 281 10.18 -5.05 38.85
C GLY A 281 8.67 -4.80 38.91
N PHE A 282 7.98 -4.80 37.77
CA PHE A 282 6.51 -4.80 37.72
C PHE A 282 5.95 -6.21 37.93
N ARG A 283 4.70 -6.29 38.38
CA ARG A 283 3.90 -7.52 38.53
C ARG A 283 2.80 -7.51 37.46
N PRO A 284 3.06 -8.07 36.27
CA PRO A 284 2.16 -7.95 35.15
C PRO A 284 0.99 -8.94 35.22
N LEU A 285 -0.16 -8.50 34.71
CA LEU A 285 -1.17 -9.36 34.12
C LEU A 285 -0.98 -9.33 32.59
N ALA A 286 -0.57 -10.45 32.00
CA ALA A 286 -0.47 -10.55 30.55
C ALA A 286 -1.85 -10.71 29.93
N PHE A 287 -2.07 -10.10 28.76
CA PHE A 287 -3.33 -10.26 28.04
C PHE A 287 -3.18 -10.24 26.52
N THR A 288 -4.12 -10.87 25.83
CA THR A 288 -4.32 -10.74 24.39
C THR A 288 -5.77 -10.40 24.11
N PHE A 289 -6.02 -9.43 23.24
CA PHE A 289 -7.38 -9.19 22.74
C PHE A 289 -7.77 -10.23 21.70
N ASP A 290 -8.95 -10.81 21.84
CA ASP A 290 -9.60 -11.57 20.78
C ASP A 290 -10.54 -10.64 20.01
N SER A 291 -10.10 -10.26 18.80
CA SER A 291 -10.87 -9.45 17.86
C SER A 291 -11.64 -10.29 16.84
N GLY A 292 -11.48 -11.61 16.87
CA GLY A 292 -12.00 -12.54 15.85
C GLY A 292 -11.21 -12.60 14.54
N TYR A 293 -10.22 -11.71 14.34
CA TYR A 293 -9.38 -11.65 13.14
C TYR A 293 -7.86 -11.75 13.43
N TYR A 294 -7.49 -12.26 14.61
CA TYR A 294 -6.11 -12.71 14.84
C TYR A 294 -5.94 -14.16 14.38
N PRO A 295 -4.76 -14.54 13.85
CA PRO A 295 -4.46 -15.93 13.57
C PRO A 295 -4.61 -16.81 14.82
N GLY A 296 -5.12 -18.03 14.66
CA GLY A 296 -5.37 -18.93 15.80
C GLY A 296 -4.12 -19.26 16.63
N HIS A 297 -2.93 -19.31 15.99
CA HIS A 297 -1.67 -19.57 16.67
C HIS A 297 -1.25 -18.44 17.63
N THR A 298 -1.77 -17.22 17.48
CA THR A 298 -1.41 -16.07 18.33
C THR A 298 -1.73 -16.31 19.80
N PHE A 299 -2.89 -16.91 20.09
CA PHE A 299 -3.32 -17.15 21.48
C PHE A 299 -2.50 -18.24 22.15
N GLY A 300 -2.15 -19.31 21.42
CA GLY A 300 -1.27 -20.38 21.89
C GLY A 300 0.11 -19.84 22.26
N ARG A 301 0.75 -19.10 21.34
CA ARG A 301 2.06 -18.49 21.57
C ARG A 301 2.07 -17.50 22.72
N ALA A 302 1.04 -16.65 22.82
CA ALA A 302 0.90 -15.72 23.94
C ALA A 302 0.83 -16.46 25.29
N LYS A 303 0.03 -17.54 25.37
CA LYS A 303 -0.09 -18.37 26.56
C LYS A 303 1.23 -19.06 26.92
N GLU A 304 1.96 -19.57 25.94
CA GLU A 304 3.29 -20.19 26.14
C GLU A 304 4.31 -19.19 26.68
N VAL A 305 4.34 -17.98 26.12
CA VAL A 305 5.22 -16.90 26.59
C VAL A 305 4.87 -16.52 28.04
N ALA A 306 3.59 -16.34 28.36
CA ALA A 306 3.19 -16.02 29.73
C ALA A 306 3.58 -17.15 30.72
N LYS A 307 3.35 -18.42 30.33
CA LYS A 307 3.76 -19.60 31.11
C LYS A 307 5.27 -19.64 31.34
N LYS A 308 6.08 -19.36 30.31
CA LYS A 308 7.54 -19.33 30.39
C LYS A 308 8.05 -18.35 31.45
N PHE A 309 7.37 -17.22 31.59
CA PHE A 309 7.71 -16.19 32.58
C PHE A 309 6.94 -16.30 33.90
N SER A 310 6.13 -17.35 34.09
CA SER A 310 5.26 -17.52 35.27
C SER A 310 4.34 -16.31 35.50
N VAL A 311 3.79 -15.75 34.42
CA VAL A 311 2.88 -14.60 34.43
C VAL A 311 1.45 -15.05 34.15
N ASP A 312 0.48 -14.53 34.92
CA ASP A 312 -0.94 -14.75 34.67
C ASP A 312 -1.35 -14.21 33.30
N TYR A 313 -2.20 -14.95 32.59
CA TYR A 313 -2.63 -14.64 31.23
C TYR A 313 -4.14 -14.62 31.07
N GLN A 314 -4.66 -13.57 30.42
CA GLN A 314 -6.06 -13.45 30.04
C GLN A 314 -6.24 -13.23 28.53
N MET A 315 -7.07 -14.07 27.91
CA MET A 315 -7.63 -13.77 26.60
C MET A 315 -8.91 -12.96 26.79
N ILE A 316 -8.99 -11.78 26.18
CA ILE A 316 -10.07 -10.83 26.40
C ILE A 316 -10.84 -10.62 25.10
N ASN A 317 -12.12 -11.01 25.09
CA ASN A 317 -13.03 -10.75 23.98
C ASN A 317 -13.35 -9.26 23.86
N ILE A 318 -13.07 -8.64 22.71
CA ILE A 318 -13.32 -7.20 22.51
C ILE A 318 -14.72 -6.86 21.98
N GLN A 319 -15.52 -7.85 21.59
CA GLN A 319 -16.86 -7.63 21.03
C GLN A 319 -17.74 -6.67 21.86
N PRO A 320 -17.74 -6.72 23.22
CA PRO A 320 -18.51 -5.77 24.03
C PRO A 320 -18.08 -4.31 23.92
N TYR A 321 -16.88 -4.03 23.39
CA TYR A 321 -16.33 -2.67 23.25
C TYR A 321 -16.55 -2.06 21.87
N ILE A 322 -17.03 -2.86 20.91
CA ILE A 322 -17.30 -2.44 19.53
C ILE A 322 -18.65 -1.74 19.48
N ARG A 323 -18.67 -0.48 19.05
CA ARG A 323 -19.93 0.27 18.86
C ARG A 323 -20.63 -0.20 17.60
N ASP A 324 -21.95 -0.06 17.54
CA ASP A 324 -22.71 -0.32 16.31
C ASP A 324 -22.20 0.50 15.13
N LEU A 325 -21.80 1.75 15.38
CA LEU A 325 -21.15 2.59 14.38
C LEU A 325 -19.86 1.96 13.83
N ASP A 326 -19.04 1.35 14.70
CA ASP A 326 -17.79 0.71 14.27
C ASP A 326 -18.09 -0.56 13.46
N ARG A 327 -19.15 -1.31 13.79
CA ARG A 327 -19.67 -2.44 12.99
C ARG A 327 -20.12 -1.99 11.60
N LYS A 328 -20.85 -0.88 11.50
CA LYS A 328 -21.23 -0.30 10.21
C LYS A 328 -20.01 0.10 9.37
N CYS A 329 -18.98 0.68 9.99
CA CYS A 329 -17.71 0.98 9.29
C CYS A 329 -17.01 -0.31 8.78
N TYR A 330 -17.09 -1.42 9.53
CA TYR A 330 -16.60 -2.72 9.06
C TYR A 330 -17.42 -3.22 7.85
N GLY A 331 -18.74 -3.02 7.86
CA GLY A 331 -19.63 -3.33 6.74
C GLY A 331 -19.24 -2.59 5.45
N GLU A 332 -19.16 -1.25 5.53
CA GLU A 332 -18.75 -0.42 4.39
C GLU A 332 -17.33 -0.77 3.91
N MET A 333 -16.43 -1.10 4.85
CA MET A 333 -15.09 -1.54 4.50
C MET A 333 -15.14 -2.86 3.71
N ALA A 334 -15.94 -3.84 4.13
CA ALA A 334 -16.10 -5.09 3.40
C ALA A 334 -16.61 -4.84 1.97
N GLU A 335 -17.65 -4.02 1.81
CA GLU A 335 -18.22 -3.66 0.51
C GLU A 335 -17.17 -3.00 -0.40
N MET A 336 -16.46 -1.99 0.11
CA MET A 336 -15.39 -1.33 -0.64
C MET A 336 -14.27 -2.30 -1.07
N TYR A 337 -13.90 -3.24 -0.21
CA TYR A 337 -12.87 -4.24 -0.53
C TYR A 337 -13.36 -5.36 -1.45
N ASP A 338 -14.66 -5.51 -1.70
CA ASP A 338 -15.20 -6.45 -2.69
C ASP A 338 -15.34 -5.84 -4.10
N GLU A 339 -15.40 -4.51 -4.22
CA GLU A 339 -15.54 -3.85 -5.52
C GLU A 339 -14.40 -4.18 -6.51
N PRO A 340 -14.66 -4.44 -7.79
CA PRO A 340 -13.57 -4.65 -8.75
C PRO A 340 -12.60 -3.48 -8.82
N GLU A 341 -11.30 -3.77 -8.99
CA GLU A 341 -10.29 -2.73 -9.15
C GLU A 341 -10.59 -1.87 -10.39
N SER A 342 -10.60 -0.55 -10.20
CA SER A 342 -10.93 0.44 -11.24
C SER A 342 -10.24 1.78 -10.95
N LEU A 343 -10.20 2.68 -11.92
CA LEU A 343 -9.62 4.02 -11.70
C LEU A 343 -10.46 4.84 -10.73
N GLU A 344 -11.78 4.65 -10.77
CA GLU A 344 -12.74 5.27 -9.87
C GLU A 344 -12.52 4.78 -8.42
N LEU A 345 -12.40 3.46 -8.23
CA LEU A 345 -12.08 2.89 -6.92
C LEU A 345 -10.71 3.35 -6.42
N ARG A 346 -9.71 3.42 -7.30
CA ARG A 346 -8.37 3.93 -6.98
C ARG A 346 -8.43 5.34 -6.39
N GLN A 347 -9.15 6.25 -7.05
CA GLN A 347 -9.32 7.61 -6.57
C GLN A 347 -10.06 7.65 -5.23
N ARG A 348 -11.09 6.82 -5.07
CA ARG A 348 -11.84 6.71 -3.81
C ARG A 348 -10.96 6.19 -2.67
N PHE A 349 -10.10 5.20 -2.92
CA PHE A 349 -9.11 4.70 -1.96
C PHE A 349 -8.13 5.79 -1.51
N LEU A 350 -7.60 6.59 -2.44
CA LEU A 350 -6.69 7.69 -2.11
C LEU A 350 -7.37 8.74 -1.22
N ASN A 351 -8.61 9.13 -1.56
CA ASN A 351 -9.40 10.07 -0.78
C ASN A 351 -9.72 9.50 0.62
N LEU A 352 -10.24 8.28 0.69
CA LEU A 352 -10.57 7.61 1.96
C LEU A 352 -9.34 7.36 2.83
N TYR A 353 -8.18 7.11 2.24
CA TYR A 353 -6.92 6.98 2.98
C TYR A 353 -6.53 8.29 3.67
N GLN A 354 -6.72 9.45 3.02
CA GLN A 354 -6.50 10.75 3.63
C GLN A 354 -7.55 11.06 4.69
N GLU A 355 -8.83 10.87 4.38
CA GLU A 355 -9.96 11.13 5.30
C GLU A 355 -9.91 10.24 6.53
N GLY A 356 -9.56 8.95 6.38
CA GLY A 356 -9.43 8.01 7.49
C GLY A 356 -8.44 8.47 8.56
N ARG A 357 -7.44 9.31 8.21
CA ARG A 357 -6.51 9.92 9.18
C ARG A 357 -7.14 11.02 10.05
N LYS A 358 -8.27 11.59 9.65
CA LYS A 358 -9.01 12.59 10.43
C LYS A 358 -10.05 11.93 11.35
N HIS A 359 -10.52 10.73 11.00
CA HIS A 359 -11.72 10.14 11.61
C HIS A 359 -11.48 8.84 12.42
N TYR A 360 -10.23 8.49 12.76
CA TYR A 360 -9.92 7.26 13.51
C TYR A 360 -9.87 7.40 15.05
N SER A 361 -10.24 8.57 15.59
CA SER A 361 -10.34 8.80 17.04
C SER A 361 -11.50 8.03 17.67
N ILE A 362 -11.36 7.59 18.92
CA ILE A 362 -12.44 6.92 19.69
C ILE A 362 -13.67 7.82 19.93
N LYS A 363 -13.50 9.15 19.85
CA LYS A 363 -14.59 10.13 19.98
C LYS A 363 -15.33 10.35 18.65
N CYS A 364 -14.78 9.87 17.54
CA CYS A 364 -15.34 10.08 16.22
C CYS A 364 -16.67 9.35 16.07
N LYS A 365 -17.63 10.05 15.45
CA LYS A 365 -18.97 9.55 15.09
C LYS A 365 -19.17 9.35 13.58
N HIS A 366 -18.13 9.57 12.77
CA HIS A 366 -18.22 9.41 11.32
C HIS A 366 -18.26 7.92 10.95
N MET A 367 -19.22 7.58 10.10
CA MET A 367 -19.37 6.29 9.44
C MET A 367 -18.66 6.39 8.09
N MET A 368 -17.62 5.56 7.90
CA MET A 368 -16.88 5.48 6.64
C MET A 368 -16.12 4.15 6.57
N PRO A 369 -15.83 3.65 5.35
CA PRO A 369 -14.87 2.56 5.18
C PRO A 369 -13.44 3.05 5.47
N PHE A 370 -12.60 2.18 6.05
CA PHE A 370 -11.20 2.48 6.32
C PHE A 370 -10.26 1.68 5.41
N VAL A 371 -9.43 2.37 4.63
CA VAL A 371 -8.37 1.73 3.82
C VAL A 371 -7.26 1.15 4.71
N ARG A 372 -6.94 1.79 5.84
CA ARG A 372 -6.01 1.22 6.82
C ARG A 372 -6.78 0.50 7.91
N THR A 373 -6.75 -0.82 7.86
CA THR A 373 -7.48 -1.71 8.80
C THR A 373 -7.19 -1.37 10.28
N CYS A 374 -5.93 -1.04 10.59
CA CYS A 374 -5.51 -0.65 11.95
C CYS A 374 -6.20 0.62 12.49
N GLN A 375 -6.67 1.53 11.64
CA GLN A 375 -7.39 2.73 12.08
C GLN A 375 -8.75 2.38 12.69
N LEU A 376 -9.47 1.44 12.08
CA LEU A 376 -10.75 0.97 12.60
C LEU A 376 -10.56 0.11 13.87
N CYS A 377 -9.56 -0.77 13.88
CA CYS A 377 -9.19 -1.55 15.07
C CYS A 377 -8.93 -0.66 16.30
N ARG A 378 -8.22 0.48 16.11
CA ARG A 378 -7.94 1.47 17.17
C ARG A 378 -9.20 2.03 17.85
N ARG A 379 -10.27 2.26 17.09
CA ARG A 379 -11.55 2.76 17.65
C ARG A 379 -12.13 1.79 18.69
N THR A 380 -11.82 0.51 18.55
CA THR A 380 -12.25 -0.55 19.46
C THR A 380 -11.26 -0.77 20.61
N VAL A 381 -10.00 -1.09 20.30
CA VAL A 381 -9.04 -1.59 21.31
C VAL A 381 -8.70 -0.56 22.39
N ILE A 382 -8.74 0.74 22.08
CA ILE A 382 -8.48 1.79 23.08
C ILE A 382 -9.56 1.82 24.16
N ARG A 383 -10.82 1.51 23.82
CA ARG A 383 -11.92 1.42 24.79
C ARG A 383 -11.74 0.21 25.70
N ALA A 384 -11.33 -0.92 25.11
CA ALA A 384 -11.04 -2.15 25.82
C ALA A 384 -9.87 -1.96 26.80
N TYR A 385 -8.76 -1.33 26.40
CA TYR A 385 -7.63 -1.05 27.32
C TYR A 385 -8.10 -0.28 28.56
N TYR A 386 -8.92 0.75 28.38
CA TYR A 386 -9.41 1.53 29.51
C TYR A 386 -10.31 0.71 30.45
N ALA A 387 -11.27 -0.02 29.89
CA ALA A 387 -12.25 -0.77 30.69
C ALA A 387 -11.63 -1.96 31.42
N GLU A 388 -10.76 -2.73 30.75
CA GLU A 388 -10.14 -3.92 31.32
C GLU A 388 -9.07 -3.59 32.36
N ALA A 389 -8.34 -2.49 32.19
CA ALA A 389 -7.43 -2.01 33.21
C ALA A 389 -8.17 -1.71 34.51
N LEU A 390 -9.29 -0.96 34.44
CA LEU A 390 -10.10 -0.69 35.62
C LEU A 390 -10.72 -1.95 36.23
N ARG A 391 -11.20 -2.89 35.40
CA ARG A 391 -11.76 -4.17 35.88
C ARG A 391 -10.74 -4.98 36.68
N ASN A 392 -9.48 -4.98 36.23
CA ASN A 392 -8.38 -5.65 36.92
C ASN A 392 -7.69 -4.77 37.98
N LYS A 393 -8.27 -3.62 38.35
CA LYS A 393 -7.72 -2.66 39.33
C LYS A 393 -6.32 -2.14 39.00
N VAL A 394 -5.98 -2.12 37.71
CA VAL A 394 -4.71 -1.63 37.16
C VAL A 394 -4.91 -0.24 36.53
N ARG A 395 -3.83 0.55 36.54
CA ARG A 395 -3.82 1.92 36.01
C ARG A 395 -2.93 2.08 34.79
N VAL A 396 -2.10 1.08 34.49
CA VAL A 396 -1.06 1.13 33.46
C VAL A 396 -1.18 -0.07 32.53
N VAL A 397 -1.20 0.19 31.22
CA VAL A 397 -1.21 -0.82 30.16
C VAL A 397 0.05 -0.66 29.32
N ILE A 398 0.90 -1.67 29.29
CA ILE A 398 2.14 -1.69 28.52
C ILE A 398 1.90 -2.38 27.18
N LEU A 399 2.34 -1.75 26.08
CA LEU A 399 2.25 -2.29 24.73
C LEU A 399 3.63 -2.41 24.07
N GLY A 400 3.82 -3.47 23.29
CA GLY A 400 5.03 -3.72 22.50
C GLY A 400 5.13 -2.95 21.19
N VAL A 401 4.16 -2.10 20.85
CA VAL A 401 4.21 -1.28 19.64
C VAL A 401 5.10 -0.07 19.89
N ASN A 402 6.10 0.13 19.04
CA ASN A 402 6.95 1.31 19.05
C ASN A 402 6.22 2.53 18.48
N GLU A 403 5.35 3.09 19.30
CA GLU A 403 4.51 4.23 18.97
C GLU A 403 4.75 5.39 19.94
N TRP A 404 4.64 6.57 19.37
CA TRP A 404 4.71 7.84 20.07
C TRP A 404 3.42 8.61 19.83
N ALA A 405 2.89 9.23 20.87
CA ALA A 405 1.72 10.08 20.79
C ALA A 405 2.15 11.55 20.77
N GLY A 406 1.58 12.35 19.86
CA GLY A 406 1.51 13.78 20.10
C GLY A 406 0.55 14.01 21.26
N LEU A 407 0.96 14.77 22.27
CA LEU A 407 0.08 15.11 23.40
C LEU A 407 -1.11 15.94 22.89
N SER A 408 -2.26 15.30 22.70
CA SER A 408 -3.53 16.01 22.56
C SER A 408 -4.04 16.38 23.95
N GLY A 409 -3.51 17.46 24.54
CA GLY A 409 -4.09 18.07 25.74
C GLY A 409 -3.11 18.68 26.75
N ALA A 410 -3.19 20.01 26.86
CA ALA A 410 -2.99 20.95 27.99
C ALA A 410 -1.96 20.73 29.11
N GLU A 411 -1.59 19.52 29.55
CA GLU A 411 -0.85 19.34 30.81
C GLU A 411 0.68 19.42 30.66
N LEU A 412 1.24 19.34 29.44
CA LEU A 412 2.70 19.36 29.19
C LEU A 412 3.12 20.25 27.99
N GLY A 413 2.23 21.15 27.56
CA GLY A 413 2.43 22.00 26.39
C GLY A 413 1.98 21.32 25.09
N SER A 414 1.22 22.04 24.28
CA SER A 414 0.84 21.60 22.93
C SER A 414 2.10 21.32 22.09
N GLY A 415 2.22 20.11 21.54
CA GLY A 415 3.27 19.77 20.56
C GLY A 415 4.19 18.63 20.98
N LYS A 416 4.49 18.45 22.28
CA LYS A 416 5.50 17.48 22.72
C LYS A 416 5.11 16.02 22.46
N ILE A 417 6.13 15.22 22.14
CA ILE A 417 6.03 13.78 21.92
C ILE A 417 6.14 13.04 23.25
N SER A 418 5.25 12.07 23.46
CA SER A 418 5.21 11.22 24.65
C SER A 418 5.15 9.73 24.28
N ALA A 419 5.76 8.89 25.12
CA ALA A 419 5.58 7.44 25.06
C ALA A 419 4.32 6.98 25.80
N ILE A 420 3.70 7.87 26.59
CA ILE A 420 2.60 7.55 27.50
C ILE A 420 1.33 8.28 27.07
N ARG A 421 0.30 7.52 26.72
CA ARG A 421 -1.02 8.06 26.41
C ARG A 421 -1.93 7.98 27.64
N LYS A 422 -2.33 9.14 28.17
CA LYS A 422 -3.34 9.26 29.24
C LYS A 422 -4.76 9.09 28.67
N LEU A 423 -5.46 8.05 29.09
CA LEU A 423 -6.86 7.78 28.78
C LEU A 423 -7.74 8.21 29.97
N LYS A 424 -8.43 9.35 29.83
CA LYS A 424 -9.42 9.84 30.82
C LYS A 424 -10.76 10.19 30.15
N PRO A 425 -11.52 9.18 29.67
CA PRO A 425 -12.78 9.42 28.95
C PRO A 425 -13.92 9.92 29.85
N TYR A 426 -13.87 9.66 31.17
CA TYR A 426 -14.89 10.09 32.13
C TYR A 426 -14.26 10.97 33.22
N LYS A 427 -14.92 12.10 33.58
CA LYS A 427 -14.41 13.03 34.59
C LYS A 427 -14.24 12.38 35.97
N ASN A 428 -15.23 11.55 36.36
CA ASN A 428 -15.32 10.96 37.69
C ASN A 428 -14.66 9.57 37.79
N LYS A 429 -13.99 9.11 36.72
CA LYS A 429 -13.26 7.84 36.74
C LYS A 429 -11.76 8.10 36.61
N PRO A 430 -10.94 7.24 37.21
CA PRO A 430 -9.52 7.49 37.26
C PRO A 430 -8.89 7.21 35.87
N ALA A 431 -7.82 7.93 35.48
CA ALA A 431 -7.18 7.84 34.15
C ALA A 431 -6.33 6.57 33.93
N VAL A 432 -6.42 5.87 32.80
CA VAL A 432 -5.52 4.74 32.48
C VAL A 432 -4.38 5.24 31.61
N TYR A 433 -3.15 4.79 31.87
CA TYR A 433 -1.95 5.19 31.13
C TYR A 433 -1.52 4.05 30.20
N VAL A 434 -1.53 4.30 28.89
CA VAL A 434 -1.03 3.34 27.89
C VAL A 434 0.42 3.69 27.56
N VAL A 435 1.34 2.79 27.90
CA VAL A 435 2.79 2.99 27.79
C VAL A 435 3.32 2.20 26.60
N HIS A 436 3.88 2.92 25.62
CA HIS A 436 4.60 2.33 24.49
C HIS A 436 6.06 2.11 24.89
N LEU A 437 6.31 1.03 25.63
CA LEU A 437 7.57 0.79 26.31
C LEU A 437 8.80 0.78 25.39
N PRO A 438 8.75 0.23 24.15
CA PRO A 438 9.91 0.31 23.24
C PRO A 438 10.31 1.76 22.93
N PHE A 439 9.33 2.64 22.73
CA PHE A 439 9.62 4.05 22.48
C PHE A 439 10.13 4.74 23.76
N LEU A 440 9.52 4.46 24.91
CA LEU A 440 9.95 5.02 26.21
C LEU A 440 11.42 4.71 26.51
N LEU A 441 11.87 3.50 26.16
CA LEU A 441 13.24 3.04 26.38
C LEU A 441 14.18 3.36 25.21
N GLN A 442 13.70 4.02 24.15
CA GLN A 442 14.45 4.24 22.89
C GLN A 442 15.08 2.95 22.35
N ARG A 443 14.35 1.84 22.49
CA ARG A 443 14.80 0.50 22.09
C ARG A 443 15.08 0.48 20.58
N THR A 444 16.07 -0.31 20.18
CA THR A 444 16.32 -0.68 18.78
C THR A 444 15.90 -2.12 18.48
N ILE A 445 15.82 -2.49 17.21
CA ILE A 445 15.61 -3.88 16.82
C ILE A 445 16.75 -4.79 17.31
N GLU A 446 17.98 -4.28 17.42
CA GLU A 446 19.13 -5.05 17.87
C GLU A 446 19.07 -5.33 19.38
N ASP A 447 18.64 -4.36 20.17
CA ASP A 447 18.37 -4.58 21.61
C ASP A 447 17.29 -5.65 21.79
N THR A 448 16.26 -5.62 20.94
CA THR A 448 15.19 -6.63 20.93
C THR A 448 15.75 -8.02 20.63
N LYS A 449 16.62 -8.17 19.60
CA LYS A 449 17.28 -9.44 19.29
C LYS A 449 18.12 -9.96 20.46
N LYS A 450 18.89 -9.09 21.12
CA LYS A 450 19.71 -9.47 22.28
C LYS A 450 18.84 -10.01 23.42
N ILE A 451 17.75 -9.31 23.74
CA ILE A 451 16.79 -9.78 24.76
C ILE A 451 16.24 -11.15 24.38
N LEU A 452 15.75 -11.30 23.14
CA LEU A 452 15.14 -12.55 22.67
C LEU A 452 16.12 -13.73 22.69
N LYS A 453 17.38 -13.50 22.30
CA LYS A 453 18.44 -14.49 22.39
C LYS A 453 18.69 -14.91 23.85
N ASN A 454 18.80 -13.95 24.77
CA ASN A 454 19.07 -14.22 26.18
C ASN A 454 17.96 -15.04 26.85
N ILE A 455 16.71 -14.81 26.47
CA ILE A 455 15.58 -15.58 27.01
C ILE A 455 15.35 -16.89 26.24
N GLY A 456 16.14 -17.23 25.23
CA GLY A 456 15.94 -18.40 24.37
C GLY A 456 14.58 -18.37 23.67
N TRP A 457 14.19 -17.22 23.11
CA TRP A 457 13.03 -17.12 22.22
C TRP A 457 13.47 -17.47 20.79
N GLU A 458 12.69 -18.33 20.14
CA GLU A 458 12.96 -18.77 18.77
C GLU A 458 11.98 -18.11 17.81
N GLU A 459 12.50 -17.70 16.65
CA GLU A 459 11.71 -17.11 15.59
C GLU A 459 10.75 -18.17 14.98
N PRO A 460 9.44 -17.89 14.90
CA PRO A 460 8.50 -18.83 14.31
C PRO A 460 8.83 -19.10 12.85
N LYS A 461 8.73 -20.37 12.43
CA LYS A 461 8.98 -20.78 11.04
C LYS A 461 8.11 -19.98 10.06
N GLY A 462 8.75 -19.33 9.09
CA GLY A 462 8.09 -18.60 8.00
C GLY A 462 7.75 -17.14 8.30
N GLU A 463 8.06 -16.65 9.51
CA GLU A 463 7.98 -15.24 9.89
C GLU A 463 9.39 -14.64 9.86
N ASP A 464 9.50 -13.41 9.38
CA ASP A 464 10.70 -12.60 9.52
C ASP A 464 10.60 -11.67 10.74
N LEU A 465 11.73 -11.31 11.32
CA LEU A 465 11.79 -10.46 12.49
C LEU A 465 11.20 -9.07 12.20
N VAL A 466 11.35 -8.57 10.97
CA VAL A 466 10.81 -7.28 10.53
C VAL A 466 9.90 -7.50 9.34
N GLU A 467 8.59 -7.40 9.55
CA GLU A 467 7.56 -7.64 8.53
C GLU A 467 6.50 -6.55 8.50
N SER A 468 5.65 -6.59 7.46
CA SER A 468 4.38 -5.86 7.44
C SER A 468 3.36 -6.53 8.38
N ASN A 469 2.33 -5.78 8.78
CA ASN A 469 1.32 -6.23 9.74
C ASN A 469 0.42 -7.40 9.30
N SER A 470 0.57 -7.91 8.08
CA SER A 470 -0.28 -8.96 7.50
C SER A 470 -0.18 -10.28 8.27
N ASN A 471 1.00 -10.69 8.75
CA ASN A 471 1.16 -11.98 9.42
C ASN A 471 0.54 -12.05 10.82
N SER A 472 0.30 -10.89 11.46
CA SER A 472 -0.31 -10.81 12.79
C SER A 472 -1.81 -10.52 12.76
N CYS A 473 -2.40 -10.22 11.59
CA CYS A 473 -3.76 -9.70 11.50
C CYS A 473 -4.42 -10.11 10.19
N LEU A 474 -5.41 -11.01 10.27
CA LEU A 474 -6.08 -11.59 9.10
C LEU A 474 -6.79 -10.55 8.23
N ILE A 475 -7.33 -9.49 8.85
CA ILE A 475 -7.96 -8.41 8.08
C ILE A 475 -6.92 -7.52 7.38
N ALA A 476 -5.75 -7.31 7.99
CA ALA A 476 -4.65 -6.61 7.33
C ALA A 476 -4.10 -7.43 6.16
N LEU A 477 -3.94 -8.74 6.34
CA LEU A 477 -3.57 -9.70 5.30
C LEU A 477 -4.57 -9.69 4.13
N ALA A 478 -5.87 -9.79 4.41
CA ALA A 478 -6.92 -9.76 3.38
C ALA A 478 -6.98 -8.43 2.61
N ALA A 479 -6.63 -7.32 3.25
CA ALA A 479 -6.64 -6.00 2.63
C ALA A 479 -5.35 -5.64 1.86
N GLU A 480 -4.22 -6.33 2.13
CA GLU A 480 -2.88 -5.86 1.78
C GLU A 480 -2.68 -5.64 0.28
N THR A 481 -2.96 -6.66 -0.55
CA THR A 481 -2.72 -6.61 -2.00
C THR A 481 -3.55 -5.52 -2.66
N LYS A 482 -4.87 -5.51 -2.44
CA LYS A 482 -5.78 -4.52 -3.05
C LYS A 482 -5.48 -3.10 -2.57
N ALA A 483 -5.19 -2.92 -1.26
CA ALA A 483 -4.79 -1.62 -0.75
C ALA A 483 -3.50 -1.12 -1.40
N LYS A 484 -2.48 -1.98 -1.56
CA LYS A 484 -1.23 -1.63 -2.25
C LYS A 484 -1.49 -1.22 -3.70
N ASN A 485 -2.30 -2.00 -4.42
CA ASN A 485 -2.63 -1.72 -5.82
C ASN A 485 -3.35 -0.37 -5.97
N MET A 486 -4.39 -0.13 -5.16
CA MET A 486 -5.18 1.10 -5.24
C MET A 486 -4.41 2.33 -4.74
N LEU A 487 -3.58 2.19 -3.70
CA LEU A 487 -2.79 3.32 -3.20
C LEU A 487 -1.54 3.61 -4.05
N GLY A 488 -0.98 2.61 -4.73
CA GLY A 488 0.31 2.72 -5.41
C GLY A 488 1.52 2.69 -4.47
N PHE A 489 1.31 2.39 -3.18
CA PHE A 489 2.35 2.16 -2.17
C PHE A 489 1.81 1.22 -1.08
N HIS A 490 2.69 0.61 -0.30
CA HIS A 490 2.27 -0.34 0.73
C HIS A 490 1.50 0.35 1.87
N PRO A 491 0.32 -0.15 2.31
CA PRO A 491 -0.48 0.50 3.36
C PRO A 491 0.24 0.60 4.72
N ASP A 492 1.23 -0.28 4.94
CA ASP A 492 2.03 -0.31 6.18
C ASP A 492 3.26 0.61 6.18
N THR A 493 3.55 1.29 5.05
CA THR A 493 4.66 2.25 4.95
C THR A 493 4.64 3.28 6.07
N THR A 494 3.45 3.76 6.46
CA THR A 494 3.33 4.78 7.52
C THR A 494 3.78 4.24 8.90
N ARG A 495 3.56 2.96 9.21
CA ARG A 495 4.01 2.37 10.48
C ARG A 495 5.52 2.22 10.49
N LEU A 496 6.07 1.53 9.49
CA LEU A 496 7.51 1.30 9.39
C LEU A 496 8.30 2.60 9.24
N ALA A 497 7.75 3.61 8.56
CA ALA A 497 8.35 4.94 8.51
C ALA A 497 8.53 5.55 9.90
N ARG A 498 7.57 5.36 10.82
CA ARG A 498 7.68 5.87 12.20
C ARG A 498 8.75 5.13 12.99
N GLU A 499 8.88 3.83 12.80
CA GLU A 499 9.93 3.02 13.43
C GLU A 499 11.32 3.45 12.97
N VAL A 500 11.48 3.76 11.67
CA VAL A 500 12.71 4.35 11.13
C VAL A 500 12.93 5.77 11.65
N THR A 501 11.87 6.58 11.78
CA THR A 501 11.98 7.96 12.30
C THR A 501 12.59 7.99 13.71
N VAL A 502 12.31 7.00 14.55
CA VAL A 502 12.82 6.96 15.94
C VAL A 502 14.09 6.13 16.09
N GLY A 503 14.63 5.57 14.99
CA GLY A 503 15.86 4.78 15.01
C GLY A 503 15.70 3.33 15.45
N PHE A 504 14.47 2.81 15.56
CA PHE A 504 14.24 1.39 15.89
C PHE A 504 14.59 0.46 14.74
N LEU A 505 14.32 0.88 13.50
CA LEU A 505 14.68 0.20 12.27
C LEU A 505 15.57 1.09 11.39
N THR A 506 16.41 0.45 10.60
CA THR A 506 17.05 1.09 9.44
C THR A 506 16.05 1.22 8.28
N LYS A 507 16.35 2.10 7.32
CA LYS A 507 15.57 2.19 6.07
C LYS A 507 15.56 0.88 5.30
N ASP A 508 16.67 0.15 5.29
CA ASP A 508 16.82 -1.06 4.49
C ASP A 508 16.03 -2.22 5.07
N GLU A 509 16.01 -2.37 6.40
CA GLU A 509 15.11 -3.33 7.07
C GLU A 509 13.63 -3.03 6.76
N ALA A 510 13.22 -1.77 6.90
CA ALA A 510 11.86 -1.37 6.59
C ALA A 510 11.50 -1.59 5.10
N LYS A 511 12.42 -1.31 4.18
CA LYS A 511 12.21 -1.56 2.74
C LYS A 511 12.13 -3.05 2.41
N ARG A 512 12.97 -3.88 3.03
CA ARG A 512 12.89 -5.35 2.87
C ARG A 512 11.54 -5.88 3.33
N ALA A 513 11.06 -5.45 4.50
CA ALA A 513 9.74 -5.81 5.01
C ALA A 513 8.60 -5.47 4.03
N LEU A 514 8.65 -4.29 3.40
CA LEU A 514 7.63 -3.85 2.44
C LEU A 514 7.69 -4.53 1.06
N LYS A 515 8.79 -5.22 0.72
CA LYS A 515 8.89 -5.96 -0.55
C LYS A 515 8.07 -7.24 -0.52
N LYS A 516 7.92 -7.88 0.65
CA LYS A 516 7.12 -9.08 0.84
C LYS A 516 5.64 -8.71 0.84
N ILE A 517 4.91 -9.14 -0.19
CA ILE A 517 3.45 -8.99 -0.28
C ILE A 517 2.84 -10.34 0.00
N HIS A 518 1.92 -10.37 0.96
CA HIS A 518 1.27 -11.58 1.38
C HIS A 518 -0.03 -11.77 0.62
N THR A 519 -0.39 -13.02 0.38
CA THR A 519 -1.63 -13.39 -0.27
C THR A 519 -2.59 -13.98 0.75
N SER A 520 -3.80 -13.45 0.79
CA SER A 520 -4.88 -13.99 1.61
C SER A 520 -5.73 -14.98 0.82
N LYS A 521 -6.13 -16.08 1.44
CA LYS A 521 -7.19 -16.96 0.91
C LYS A 521 -8.61 -16.44 1.19
N HIS A 522 -8.72 -15.44 2.06
CA HIS A 522 -9.99 -14.88 2.52
C HIS A 522 -10.12 -13.43 2.10
N SER A 523 -11.30 -13.03 1.66
CA SER A 523 -11.62 -11.62 1.46
C SER A 523 -11.73 -10.89 2.80
N VAL A 524 -11.73 -9.55 2.76
CA VAL A 524 -12.01 -8.73 3.95
C VAL A 524 -13.38 -9.08 4.53
N ARG A 525 -14.39 -9.31 3.67
CA ARG A 525 -15.72 -9.75 4.09
C ARG A 525 -15.69 -11.08 4.83
N ASP A 526 -14.98 -12.08 4.31
CA ASP A 526 -14.91 -13.41 4.93
C ASP A 526 -14.31 -13.35 6.33
N VAL A 527 -13.22 -12.59 6.48
CA VAL A 527 -12.56 -12.39 7.77
C VAL A 527 -13.51 -11.71 8.76
N LEU A 528 -14.23 -10.67 8.33
CA LEU A 528 -15.15 -9.92 9.18
C LEU A 528 -16.39 -10.73 9.58
N LYS A 529 -16.95 -11.53 8.66
CA LYS A 529 -18.05 -12.48 8.96
C LYS A 529 -17.61 -13.52 9.98
N LYS A 530 -16.43 -14.13 9.78
CA LYS A 530 -15.86 -15.09 10.73
C LYS A 530 -15.63 -14.46 12.11
N ALA A 531 -15.23 -13.19 12.15
CA ALA A 531 -15.08 -12.42 13.37
C ALA A 531 -16.40 -11.93 13.99
N ARG A 532 -17.57 -12.20 13.38
CA ARG A 532 -18.90 -11.73 13.80
C ARG A 532 -18.96 -10.20 13.95
N LEU A 533 -18.35 -9.49 13.00
CA LEU A 533 -18.30 -8.03 12.97
C LEU A 533 -19.31 -7.42 12.00
N ILE A 534 -19.75 -8.21 11.02
CA ILE A 534 -20.74 -7.88 9.99
C ILE A 534 -21.66 -9.06 9.73
#